data_AF-A0AAV8YN38-F1
#
_entry.id   AF-A0AAV8YN38-F1
#
_cell.length_a   1.000
_cell.length_b   1.000
_cell.length_c   1.000
_cell.angle_alpha   90.00
_cell.angle_beta   90.00
_cell.angle_gamma   90.00
#
_symmetry.space_group_name_H-M   'P 1'
#
loop_
_entity.id
_entity.type
_entity.pdbx_description
1 polymer ?
#
loop_
_entity_poly.entity_id
_entity_poly.type
_entity_poly.pdbx_seq_one_letter_code
_entity_poly.pdbx_strand_id
1 'polypeptide(L)'
;MEEVLLWSIYAVWLARKFRNRRKNRRTKWSREWLLKRSDYSHIRLLNELRSEPDDWRNYLRMDVETYMYLLNLVTPYIQKQDTCMRKAISPHERLSATLRFLATGRSYKDMEYTTIMSKQALSEIIPDTCEAIYKVLKKNYLKNK
;
A
#
# COMPACT_ATOMS: atom_id res chain seq x y z
N MET A 1 26.81 37.82 31.82
CA MET A 1 26.97 36.37 31.58
C MET A 1 25.69 35.70 31.08
N GLU A 2 24.50 36.12 31.54
CA GLU A 2 23.21 35.51 31.15
C GLU A 2 22.83 35.73 29.68
N GLU A 3 23.10 36.92 29.12
CA GLU A 3 22.90 37.26 27.70
C GLU A 3 23.61 36.27 26.74
N VAL A 4 24.87 35.94 27.03
CA VAL A 4 25.69 35.05 26.19
C VAL A 4 25.12 33.62 26.17
N LEU A 5 24.59 33.17 27.31
CA LEU A 5 23.92 31.86 27.40
C LEU A 5 22.62 31.84 26.59
N LEU A 6 21.80 32.90 26.66
CA LEU A 6 20.56 33.01 25.88
C LEU A 6 20.83 32.99 24.37
N TRP A 7 21.80 33.76 23.88
CA TRP A 7 22.18 33.75 22.47
C TRP A 7 22.73 32.40 22.00
N SER A 8 23.47 31.68 22.85
CA SER A 8 23.97 30.34 22.53
C SER A 8 22.85 29.29 22.42
N ILE A 9 21.87 29.32 23.33
CA ILE A 9 20.69 28.44 23.31
C ILE A 9 19.84 28.75 22.07
N TYR A 10 19.62 30.04 21.78
CA TYR A 10 18.88 30.49 20.61
C TYR A 10 19.58 30.07 19.30
N ALA A 11 20.90 30.19 19.21
CA ALA A 11 21.69 29.74 18.06
C ALA A 11 21.59 28.22 17.85
N VAL A 12 21.68 27.43 18.92
CA VAL A 12 21.49 25.97 18.87
C VAL A 12 20.07 25.60 18.44
N TRP A 13 19.05 26.31 18.95
CA TRP A 13 17.66 26.12 18.55
C TRP A 13 17.45 26.47 17.08
N LEU A 14 17.98 27.60 16.60
CA LEU A 14 17.95 27.99 15.19
C LEU A 14 18.64 26.94 14.31
N ALA A 15 19.84 26.49 14.67
CA ALA A 15 20.57 25.47 13.92
C ALA A 15 19.78 24.15 13.84
N ARG A 16 19.15 23.72 14.95
CA ARG A 16 18.24 22.56 14.97
C ARG A 16 17.02 22.78 14.06
N LYS A 17 16.39 23.95 14.12
CA LYS A 17 15.23 24.34 13.30
C LYS A 17 15.56 24.34 11.80
N PHE A 18 16.70 24.92 11.40
CA PHE A 18 17.15 24.95 10.02
C PHE A 18 17.55 23.55 9.51
N ARG A 19 18.23 22.73 10.33
CA ARG A 19 18.57 21.34 9.99
C ARG A 19 17.32 20.48 9.77
N ASN A 20 16.30 20.61 10.62
CA ASN A 20 15.03 19.90 10.45
C ASN A 20 14.28 20.35 9.18
N ARG A 21 14.27 21.66 8.87
CA ARG A 21 13.67 22.18 7.62
C ARG A 21 14.34 21.63 6.37
N ARG A 22 15.68 21.50 6.37
CA ARG A 22 16.43 20.89 5.26
C ARG A 22 16.12 19.40 5.09
N LYS A 23 16.02 18.65 6.20
CA LYS A 23 15.70 17.22 6.19
C LYS A 23 14.28 16.91 5.70
N ASN A 24 13.33 17.81 5.95
CA ASN A 24 11.92 17.64 5.56
C ASN A 24 11.58 18.18 4.16
N ARG A 25 12.56 18.76 3.45
CA ARG A 25 12.32 19.26 2.10
C ARG A 25 12.35 18.07 1.13
N ARG A 26 11.18 17.67 0.62
CA ARG A 26 11.09 16.66 -0.43
C ARG A 26 11.89 17.14 -1.65
N THR A 27 12.94 16.39 -2.00
CA THR A 27 13.77 16.64 -3.19
C THR A 27 13.17 16.06 -4.46
N LYS A 28 12.31 15.05 -4.32
CA LYS A 28 11.62 14.36 -5.42
C LYS A 28 10.19 14.05 -5.02
N TRP A 29 9.23 14.32 -5.91
CA TRP A 29 7.80 14.08 -5.68
C TRP A 29 7.48 12.58 -5.55
N SER A 30 7.96 11.77 -6.49
CA SER A 30 7.84 10.31 -6.47
C SER A 30 9.12 9.66 -7.00
N ARG A 31 9.42 8.45 -6.55
CA ARG A 31 10.50 7.65 -7.15
C ARG A 31 10.03 7.18 -8.53
N GLU A 32 10.93 7.16 -9.49
CA GLU A 32 10.57 6.89 -10.89
C GLU A 32 10.05 5.46 -11.10
N TRP A 33 10.66 4.48 -10.44
CA TRP A 33 10.21 3.10 -10.54
C TRP A 33 8.81 2.87 -9.95
N LEU A 34 8.36 3.69 -8.99
CA LEU A 34 6.96 3.65 -8.48
C LEU A 34 5.95 4.13 -9.51
N LEU A 35 6.38 4.93 -10.51
CA LEU A 35 5.52 5.34 -11.63
C LEU A 35 5.37 4.23 -12.67
N LYS A 36 6.30 3.27 -12.71
CA LYS A 36 6.30 2.11 -13.61
C LYS A 36 5.52 0.92 -13.04
N ARG A 37 4.47 1.19 -12.24
CA ARG A 37 3.66 0.17 -11.58
C ARG A 37 2.96 -0.75 -12.59
N SER A 38 2.51 -0.23 -13.74
CA SER A 38 1.93 -1.03 -14.82
C SER A 38 2.88 -2.09 -15.38
N ASP A 39 4.19 -1.88 -15.24
CA ASP A 39 5.20 -2.69 -15.91
C ASP A 39 5.83 -3.72 -14.98
N TYR A 40 6.01 -3.37 -13.70
CA TYR A 40 6.76 -4.23 -12.76
C TYR A 40 5.94 -4.75 -11.59
N SER A 41 4.67 -4.35 -11.45
CA SER A 41 3.83 -4.87 -10.38
C SER A 41 3.61 -6.38 -10.54
N HIS A 42 3.50 -7.07 -9.40
CA HIS A 42 3.14 -8.49 -9.32
C HIS A 42 1.83 -8.88 -10.04
N ILE A 43 1.04 -7.91 -10.51
CA ILE A 43 -0.16 -8.15 -11.32
C ILE A 43 0.19 -8.86 -12.62
N ARG A 44 1.33 -8.55 -13.23
CA ARG A 44 1.77 -9.26 -14.45
C ARG A 44 1.98 -10.74 -14.17
N LEU A 45 2.69 -11.06 -13.07
CA LEU A 45 2.85 -12.44 -12.64
C LEU A 45 1.48 -13.09 -12.36
N LEU A 46 0.58 -12.41 -11.64
CA LEU A 46 -0.76 -12.95 -11.39
C LEU A 46 -1.52 -13.27 -12.67
N ASN A 47 -1.41 -12.44 -13.72
CA ASN A 47 -2.06 -12.73 -14.99
C ASN A 47 -1.54 -14.03 -15.63
N GLU A 48 -0.24 -14.30 -15.55
CA GLU A 48 0.34 -15.57 -16.00
C GLU A 48 -0.15 -16.74 -15.14
N LEU A 49 -0.20 -16.56 -13.81
CA LEU A 49 -0.65 -17.58 -12.88
C LEU A 49 -2.12 -17.98 -13.04
N ARG A 50 -2.94 -17.22 -13.77
CA ARG A 50 -4.34 -17.62 -14.05
C ARG A 50 -4.43 -18.94 -14.81
N SER A 51 -3.42 -19.27 -15.61
CA SER A 51 -3.35 -20.53 -16.35
C SER A 51 -2.79 -21.69 -15.52
N GLU A 52 -2.27 -21.40 -14.31
CA GLU A 52 -1.62 -22.36 -13.40
C GLU A 52 -2.31 -22.33 -12.03
N PRO A 53 -3.43 -23.06 -11.85
CA PRO A 53 -4.31 -22.94 -10.67
C PRO A 53 -3.60 -23.23 -9.34
N ASP A 54 -2.69 -24.21 -9.32
CA ASP A 54 -1.95 -24.58 -8.11
C ASP A 54 -1.01 -23.46 -7.68
N ASP A 55 -0.31 -22.84 -8.62
CA ASP A 55 0.59 -21.71 -8.34
C ASP A 55 -0.17 -20.46 -7.95
N TRP A 56 -1.31 -20.18 -8.60
CA TRP A 56 -2.21 -19.10 -8.19
C TRP A 56 -2.66 -19.28 -6.73
N ARG A 57 -3.15 -20.49 -6.41
CA ARG A 57 -3.60 -20.83 -5.05
C ARG A 57 -2.46 -20.76 -4.06
N ASN A 58 -1.25 -21.18 -4.43
CA ASN A 58 -0.07 -21.02 -3.57
C ASN A 58 0.28 -19.55 -3.36
N TYR A 59 0.11 -18.72 -4.38
CA TYR A 59 0.47 -17.31 -4.32
C TYR A 59 -0.50 -16.47 -3.48
N LEU A 60 -1.81 -16.67 -3.64
CA LEU A 60 -2.87 -15.89 -2.96
C LEU A 60 -3.60 -16.62 -1.84
N ARG A 61 -3.38 -17.94 -1.66
CA ARG A 61 -4.13 -18.81 -0.74
C ARG A 61 -5.64 -18.85 -1.02
N MET A 62 -6.02 -18.64 -2.29
CA MET A 62 -7.40 -18.56 -2.77
C MET A 62 -7.43 -19.00 -4.23
N ASP A 63 -8.49 -19.67 -4.66
CA ASP A 63 -8.74 -20.00 -6.07
C ASP A 63 -9.10 -18.75 -6.90
N VAL A 64 -9.05 -18.88 -8.23
CA VAL A 64 -9.25 -17.76 -9.15
C VAL A 64 -10.70 -17.29 -9.10
N GLU A 65 -11.66 -18.21 -9.08
CA GLU A 65 -13.09 -17.93 -9.10
C GLU A 65 -13.52 -17.17 -7.84
N THR A 66 -13.11 -17.65 -6.67
CA THR A 66 -13.36 -17.01 -5.38
C THR A 66 -12.68 -15.65 -5.30
N TYR A 67 -11.46 -15.52 -5.84
CA TYR A 67 -10.79 -14.23 -5.92
C TYR A 67 -11.58 -13.22 -6.76
N MET A 68 -12.07 -13.61 -7.94
CA MET A 68 -12.85 -12.72 -8.80
C MET A 68 -14.19 -12.35 -8.18
N TYR A 69 -14.85 -13.31 -7.54
CA TYR A 69 -16.07 -13.06 -6.79
C TYR A 69 -15.85 -12.06 -5.66
N LEU A 70 -14.80 -12.27 -4.85
CA LEU A 70 -14.44 -11.35 -3.78
C LEU A 70 -14.09 -9.96 -4.32
N LEU A 71 -13.32 -9.89 -5.41
CA LEU A 71 -12.94 -8.65 -6.07
C LEU A 71 -14.18 -7.83 -6.46
N ASN A 72 -15.18 -8.47 -7.06
CA ASN A 72 -16.43 -7.80 -7.44
C ASN A 72 -17.17 -7.22 -6.22
N LEU A 73 -17.19 -7.96 -5.11
CA LEU A 73 -17.83 -7.48 -3.87
C LEU A 73 -17.10 -6.31 -3.23
N VAL A 74 -15.76 -6.35 -3.17
CA VAL A 74 -14.97 -5.31 -2.48
C VAL A 74 -14.74 -4.06 -3.34
N THR A 75 -14.77 -4.19 -4.66
CA THR A 75 -14.52 -3.09 -5.62
C THR A 75 -15.24 -1.79 -5.26
N PRO A 76 -16.56 -1.74 -5.01
CA PRO A 76 -17.26 -0.50 -4.68
C PRO A 76 -16.75 0.19 -3.40
N TYR A 77 -16.06 -0.54 -2.50
CA TYR A 77 -15.55 0.00 -1.24
C TYR A 77 -14.09 0.47 -1.34
N ILE A 78 -13.29 -0.15 -2.20
CA ILE A 78 -11.83 0.10 -2.29
C ILE A 78 -11.42 0.89 -3.54
N GLN A 79 -12.32 1.09 -4.51
CA GLN A 79 -12.05 1.87 -5.70
C GLN A 79 -11.77 3.33 -5.35
N LYS A 80 -10.73 3.88 -5.98
CA LYS A 80 -10.33 5.29 -5.85
C LYS A 80 -10.31 5.93 -7.23
N GLN A 81 -10.48 7.25 -7.26
CA GLN A 81 -10.47 8.03 -8.49
C GLN A 81 -9.04 8.34 -8.94
N ASP A 82 -8.83 8.31 -10.25
CA ASP A 82 -7.59 8.76 -10.86
C ASP A 82 -7.40 10.26 -10.64
N THR A 83 -6.13 10.69 -10.55
CA THR A 83 -5.76 12.10 -10.44
C THR A 83 -4.95 12.51 -11.65
N CYS A 84 -4.90 13.81 -11.96
CA CYS A 84 -4.10 14.33 -13.09
C CYS A 84 -2.62 13.94 -13.02
N MET A 85 -2.07 13.72 -11.81
CA MET A 85 -0.66 13.39 -11.62
C MET A 85 -0.35 11.89 -11.61
N ARG A 86 -1.30 11.05 -11.19
CA ARG A 86 -1.11 9.59 -11.11
C ARG A 86 -2.41 8.82 -11.20
N LYS A 87 -2.36 7.67 -11.85
CA LYS A 87 -3.43 6.66 -11.80
C LYS A 87 -3.55 6.09 -10.39
N ALA A 88 -4.78 5.97 -9.91
CA ALA A 88 -5.13 5.31 -8.68
C ALA A 88 -4.67 3.86 -8.70
N ILE A 89 -4.40 3.31 -7.52
CA ILE A 89 -4.12 1.88 -7.38
C ILE A 89 -5.47 1.18 -7.51
N SER A 90 -5.58 0.33 -8.54
CA SER A 90 -6.83 -0.33 -8.91
C SER A 90 -7.33 -1.27 -7.80
N PRO A 91 -8.63 -1.58 -7.74
CA PRO A 91 -9.17 -2.57 -6.80
C PRO A 91 -8.43 -3.93 -6.87
N HIS A 92 -8.08 -4.37 -8.07
CA HIS A 92 -7.32 -5.61 -8.31
C HIS A 92 -5.92 -5.56 -7.66
N GLU A 93 -5.20 -4.46 -7.85
CA GLU A 93 -3.90 -4.20 -7.23
C GLU A 93 -4.00 -4.14 -5.69
N ARG A 94 -5.01 -3.45 -5.15
CA ARG A 94 -5.24 -3.33 -3.70
C ARG A 94 -5.56 -4.69 -3.07
N LEU A 95 -6.47 -5.45 -3.66
CA LEU A 95 -6.88 -6.75 -3.16
C LEU A 95 -5.75 -7.78 -3.25
N SER A 96 -5.06 -7.87 -4.39
CA SER A 96 -3.94 -8.80 -4.55
C SER A 96 -2.78 -8.51 -3.59
N ALA A 97 -2.43 -7.24 -3.39
CA ALA A 97 -1.43 -6.84 -2.40
C ALA A 97 -1.86 -7.26 -0.99
N THR A 98 -3.12 -7.02 -0.63
CA THR A 98 -3.66 -7.36 0.70
C THR A 98 -3.65 -8.87 0.95
N LEU A 99 -4.16 -9.68 -0.01
CA LEU A 99 -4.13 -11.13 0.13
C LEU A 99 -2.70 -11.67 0.18
N ARG A 100 -1.79 -11.13 -0.61
CA ARG A 100 -0.37 -11.52 -0.56
C ARG A 100 0.26 -11.19 0.80
N PHE A 101 -0.07 -10.04 1.39
CA PHE A 101 0.34 -9.70 2.75
C PHE A 101 -0.19 -10.71 3.77
N LEU A 102 -1.50 -10.99 3.75
CA LEU A 102 -2.14 -11.94 4.67
C LEU A 102 -1.61 -13.37 4.52
N ALA A 103 -1.29 -13.78 3.29
CA ALA A 103 -0.76 -15.10 2.99
C ALA A 103 0.69 -15.31 3.47
N THR A 104 1.49 -14.24 3.54
CA THR A 104 2.95 -14.34 3.77
C THR A 104 3.43 -13.68 5.07
N GLY A 105 2.68 -12.73 5.62
CA GLY A 105 3.08 -11.96 6.81
C GLY A 105 4.32 -11.07 6.61
N ARG A 106 4.72 -10.80 5.37
CA ARG A 106 5.94 -10.01 5.05
C ARG A 106 5.78 -8.54 5.45
N SER A 107 6.90 -7.87 5.70
CA SER A 107 6.87 -6.43 6.00
C SER A 107 6.45 -5.58 4.78
N TYR A 108 5.85 -4.41 5.01
CA TYR A 108 5.49 -3.48 3.93
C TYR A 108 6.68 -2.99 3.10
N LYS A 109 7.87 -2.89 3.72
CA LYS A 109 9.09 -2.48 3.02
C LYS A 109 9.53 -3.52 1.99
N ASP A 110 9.31 -4.78 2.30
CA ASP A 110 9.67 -5.89 1.44
C ASP A 110 8.64 -6.05 0.30
N MET A 111 7.36 -5.89 0.61
CA MET A 111 6.29 -5.87 -0.38
C MET A 111 6.31 -4.66 -1.33
N GLU A 112 6.93 -3.56 -0.91
CA GLU A 112 7.01 -2.32 -1.72
C GLU A 112 7.66 -2.59 -3.09
N TYR A 113 8.67 -3.46 -3.14
CA TYR A 113 9.36 -3.81 -4.38
C TYR A 113 8.58 -4.79 -5.26
N THR A 114 7.82 -5.72 -4.68
CA THR A 114 7.03 -6.69 -5.46
C THR A 114 5.74 -6.08 -6.01
N THR A 115 5.10 -5.21 -5.23
CA THR A 115 3.82 -4.59 -5.62
C THR A 115 4.00 -3.27 -6.36
N ILE A 116 5.21 -2.69 -6.31
CA ILE A 116 5.51 -1.35 -6.83
C ILE A 116 4.59 -0.30 -6.19
N MET A 117 4.38 -0.43 -4.88
CA MET A 117 3.61 0.50 -4.06
C MET A 117 4.46 0.91 -2.86
N SER A 118 4.46 2.18 -2.49
CA SER A 118 5.24 2.62 -1.34
C SER A 118 4.75 1.95 -0.05
N LYS A 119 5.66 1.73 0.92
CA LYS A 119 5.27 1.23 2.24
C LYS A 119 4.13 2.05 2.89
N GLN A 120 4.08 3.36 2.63
CA GLN A 120 3.02 4.24 3.15
C GLN A 120 1.68 3.95 2.49
N ALA A 121 1.67 3.75 1.17
CA ALA A 121 0.45 3.36 0.47
C ALA A 121 -0.03 1.99 0.96
N LEU A 122 0.87 1.02 1.13
CA LEU A 122 0.52 -0.30 1.65
C LEU A 122 -0.06 -0.23 3.07
N SER A 123 0.49 0.62 3.96
CA SER A 123 -0.04 0.77 5.31
C SER A 123 -1.45 1.35 5.38
N GLU A 124 -1.91 2.04 4.34
CA GLU A 124 -3.29 2.52 4.22
C GLU A 124 -4.17 1.48 3.49
N ILE A 125 -3.67 0.94 2.38
CA ILE A 125 -4.42 0.01 1.51
C ILE A 125 -4.80 -1.27 2.24
N ILE A 126 -3.88 -1.86 3.01
CA ILE A 126 -4.09 -3.16 3.62
C ILE A 126 -5.21 -3.11 4.66
N PRO A 127 -5.19 -2.20 5.66
CA PRO A 127 -6.31 -2.04 6.59
C PRO A 127 -7.64 -1.70 5.90
N ASP A 128 -7.64 -0.73 4.96
CA ASP A 128 -8.85 -0.34 4.20
C ASP A 128 -9.48 -1.56 3.50
N THR A 129 -8.64 -2.40 2.90
CA THR A 129 -9.10 -3.57 2.14
C THR A 129 -9.57 -4.68 3.07
N CYS A 130 -8.90 -4.90 4.21
CA CYS A 130 -9.36 -5.83 5.24
C CYS A 130 -10.73 -5.42 5.80
N GLU A 131 -10.96 -4.13 6.05
CA GLU A 131 -12.25 -3.62 6.50
C GLU A 131 -13.34 -3.84 5.43
N ALA A 132 -13.03 -3.57 4.16
CA ALA A 132 -13.94 -3.85 3.05
C ALA A 132 -14.29 -5.35 2.95
N ILE A 133 -13.28 -6.23 3.05
CA ILE A 133 -13.48 -7.70 3.06
C ILE A 133 -14.39 -8.10 4.21
N TYR A 134 -14.10 -7.62 5.43
CA TYR A 134 -14.94 -7.90 6.59
C TYR A 134 -16.39 -7.44 6.36
N LYS A 135 -16.60 -6.22 5.84
CA LYS A 135 -17.93 -5.67 5.59
C LYS A 135 -18.74 -6.52 4.62
N VAL A 136 -18.14 -6.96 3.50
CA VAL A 136 -18.86 -7.73 2.48
C VAL A 136 -19.10 -9.17 2.91
N LEU A 137 -18.16 -9.78 3.63
CA LEU A 137 -18.28 -11.17 4.08
C LEU A 137 -19.13 -11.30 5.34
N LYS A 138 -19.14 -10.31 6.24
CA LYS A 138 -19.94 -10.34 7.47
C LYS A 138 -21.41 -10.58 7.17
N LYS A 139 -21.96 -9.87 6.17
CA LYS A 139 -23.38 -9.97 5.80
C LYS A 139 -23.78 -11.39 5.40
N ASN A 140 -22.90 -12.11 4.72
CA ASN A 140 -23.24 -13.39 4.08
C ASN A 140 -22.78 -14.61 4.90
N TYR A 141 -21.71 -14.49 5.69
CA TYR A 141 -21.02 -15.64 6.27
C TYR A 141 -20.81 -15.58 7.79
N LEU A 142 -20.85 -14.40 8.41
CA LEU A 142 -20.69 -14.29 9.87
C LEU A 142 -22.07 -14.21 10.51
N LYS A 143 -22.50 -15.29 11.17
CA LYS A 143 -23.69 -15.25 12.03
C LYS A 143 -23.44 -14.25 13.17
N ASN A 144 -24.26 -13.22 13.26
CA ASN A 144 -24.36 -12.43 14.48
C ASN A 144 -24.94 -13.37 15.55
N LYS A 145 -24.10 -13.79 16.50
CA LYS A 145 -24.55 -14.43 17.73
C LYS A 145 -25.14 -13.40 18.67
#